data_AF-A0A1F9QBH5-F1
#
_entry.id   AF-A0A1F9QBH5-F1
#
_cell.length_a   1.000
_cell.length_b   1.000
_cell.length_c   1.000
_cell.angle_alpha   90.00
_cell.angle_beta   90.00
_cell.angle_gamma   90.00
#
_symmetry.space_group_name_H-M   'P 1'
#
loop_
_entity.id
_entity.type
_entity.pdbx_description
1 polymer ?
#
loop_
_entity_poly.entity_id
_entity_poly.type
_entity_poly.pdbx_seq_one_letter_code
_entity_poly.pdbx_strand_id
1 'polypeptide(L)'
;MNNEFFRILRQGLAGELACLTVAEALEHFRNHQANFHLDRTVAICYLNHFLSEYSKNAEPGLWPLIGYLVNKCLHLSPFDIVNLSTDSVLNDPALRLKVEALQENNFAPELLADIDTINLLRDASKMRDALQRLIVAHPTYALAAGRLLVADFLERKRPDDWLHTFQCPEPLQGDFKRMLFNHYASMGYVEEAGLLWNALPQADIDEVNLNYAAEIARMSGDLSRAVELYERSLALDKDQPPVRFRLEELRRPSTKRPELVGQKKVAIYLYSYNKAKLLGATLKSLAGTNIGPASITVLLNGCTDDSLAVAQAAQGLFPGNSFTIIPLPVNIGAPAARNWLTNLPSTWENEYVAFLDDDVELPRDWLEWYLTVAESDPKIAVVGCKVVYPGQPARLQYLYRYVSIAKDDLFRLSLSVAHHQYDNGFYDFIRETRSVMGCLHLLRTEALRKIPNFDIRFSPSQMDDIDHDLCLCLEGYKVMYCGLVTCIHHQSSGLAARAEVRSPAMIGNCLGNDVKIFYKHLARISELRKLDNLSLIPKRFA
;
A
#
# COMPACT_ATOMS: atom_id res chain seq x y z
N MET A 1 -28.94 -23.87 2.04
CA MET A 1 -28.31 -22.62 2.53
C MET A 1 -28.76 -21.52 1.59
N ASN A 2 -29.56 -20.56 2.06
CA ASN A 2 -29.98 -19.41 1.25
C ASN A 2 -28.74 -18.63 0.83
N ASN A 3 -28.54 -18.49 -0.48
CA ASN A 3 -27.43 -17.73 -1.08
C ASN A 3 -27.59 -16.20 -0.97
N GLU A 4 -28.54 -15.71 -0.16
CA GLU A 4 -28.98 -14.30 -0.17
C GLU A 4 -28.29 -13.40 0.87
N PHE A 5 -27.44 -13.92 1.75
CA PHE A 5 -26.96 -13.13 2.90
C PHE A 5 -25.51 -12.60 2.82
N PHE A 6 -24.63 -13.19 2.00
CA PHE A 6 -23.24 -12.71 1.85
C PHE A 6 -22.61 -13.09 0.51
N ARG A 7 -22.00 -12.11 -0.19
CA ARG A 7 -21.32 -12.34 -1.47
C ARG A 7 -19.80 -12.53 -1.30
N ILE A 8 -19.30 -13.70 -1.70
CA ILE A 8 -17.84 -13.93 -1.87
C ILE A 8 -17.45 -13.59 -3.32
N LEU A 9 -16.69 -12.52 -3.48
CA LEU A 9 -16.19 -12.09 -4.80
C LEU A 9 -14.87 -12.77 -5.16
N ARG A 10 -14.77 -13.32 -6.38
CA ARG A 10 -13.59 -14.06 -6.86
C ARG A 10 -12.69 -13.30 -7.86
N GLN A 11 -13.06 -12.07 -8.25
CA GLN A 11 -12.40 -11.33 -9.35
C GLN A 11 -11.79 -9.97 -8.92
N GLY A 12 -11.44 -9.82 -7.64
CA GLY A 12 -10.86 -8.58 -7.12
C GLY A 12 -11.72 -7.35 -7.41
N LEU A 13 -11.07 -6.23 -7.76
CA LEU A 13 -11.73 -4.95 -8.04
C LEU A 13 -12.78 -5.06 -9.15
N ALA A 14 -12.53 -5.79 -10.23
CA ALA A 14 -13.51 -5.96 -11.30
C ALA A 14 -14.80 -6.65 -10.81
N GLY A 15 -14.66 -7.66 -9.95
CA GLY A 15 -15.79 -8.33 -9.31
C GLY A 15 -16.53 -7.46 -8.30
N GLU A 16 -15.81 -6.55 -7.62
CA GLU A 16 -16.41 -5.54 -6.74
C GLU A 16 -17.27 -4.57 -7.55
N LEU A 17 -16.71 -3.96 -8.62
CA LEU A 17 -17.41 -3.01 -9.48
C LEU A 17 -18.63 -3.62 -10.17
N ALA A 18 -18.57 -4.89 -10.59
CA ALA A 18 -19.70 -5.59 -11.19
C ALA A 18 -20.92 -5.74 -10.27
N CYS A 19 -20.75 -5.55 -8.95
CA CYS A 19 -21.83 -5.59 -7.97
C CYS A 19 -22.31 -4.19 -7.53
N LEU A 20 -21.78 -3.12 -8.13
CA LEU A 20 -22.12 -1.74 -7.82
C LEU A 20 -23.03 -1.15 -8.91
N THR A 21 -23.96 -0.31 -8.51
CA THR A 21 -24.62 0.64 -9.43
C THR A 21 -23.60 1.68 -9.90
N VAL A 22 -23.89 2.39 -10.99
CA VAL A 22 -23.03 3.46 -11.52
C VAL A 22 -22.69 4.50 -10.43
N ALA A 23 -23.69 4.95 -9.66
CA ALA A 23 -23.48 5.92 -8.59
C ALA A 23 -22.55 5.40 -7.49
N GLU A 24 -22.71 4.13 -7.09
CA GLU A 24 -21.85 3.50 -6.09
C GLU A 24 -20.44 3.27 -6.62
N ALA A 25 -20.28 2.94 -7.90
CA ALA A 25 -18.97 2.80 -8.54
C ALA A 25 -18.24 4.14 -8.62
N LEU A 26 -18.95 5.25 -8.85
CA LEU A 26 -18.40 6.62 -8.80
C LEU A 26 -17.92 6.99 -7.40
N GLU A 27 -18.71 6.68 -6.36
CA GLU A 27 -18.32 6.89 -4.96
C GLU A 27 -17.11 6.03 -4.60
N HIS A 28 -17.12 4.75 -5.00
CA HIS A 28 -16.01 3.82 -4.82
C HIS A 28 -14.72 4.32 -5.48
N PHE A 29 -14.82 4.87 -6.70
CA PHE A 29 -13.70 5.48 -7.42
C PHE A 29 -13.11 6.67 -6.67
N ARG A 30 -13.96 7.62 -6.23
CA ARG A 30 -13.52 8.80 -5.46
C ARG A 30 -12.87 8.39 -4.13
N ASN A 31 -13.46 7.41 -3.46
CA ASN A 31 -12.92 6.85 -2.22
C ASN A 31 -11.51 6.24 -2.44
N HIS A 32 -11.29 5.59 -3.59
CA HIS A 32 -9.98 5.08 -3.99
C HIS A 32 -8.98 6.20 -4.33
N GLN A 33 -9.36 7.20 -5.14
CA GLN A 33 -8.48 8.34 -5.46
C GLN A 33 -8.04 9.12 -4.22
N ALA A 34 -8.93 9.21 -3.22
CA ALA A 34 -8.60 9.79 -1.92
C ALA A 34 -7.58 8.97 -1.12
N ASN A 35 -7.39 7.70 -1.47
CA ASN A 35 -6.58 6.73 -0.73
C ASN A 35 -5.16 6.69 -1.29
N PHE A 36 -5.05 6.33 -2.57
CA PHE A 36 -3.78 6.14 -3.28
C PHE A 36 -3.83 6.80 -4.65
N HIS A 37 -2.66 7.07 -5.20
CA HIS A 37 -2.56 7.44 -6.61
C HIS A 37 -3.07 6.32 -7.51
N LEU A 38 -3.77 6.72 -8.56
CA LEU A 38 -4.19 5.79 -9.59
C LEU A 38 -2.96 5.16 -10.23
N ASP A 39 -2.87 3.85 -10.11
CA ASP A 39 -2.01 3.04 -10.94
C ASP A 39 -2.77 2.54 -12.17
N ARG A 40 -2.01 2.03 -13.15
CA ARG A 40 -2.56 1.56 -14.43
C ARG A 40 -3.62 0.46 -14.23
N THR A 41 -3.34 -0.52 -13.36
CA THR A 41 -4.22 -1.66 -13.15
C THR A 41 -5.57 -1.20 -12.63
N VAL A 42 -5.58 -0.31 -11.64
CA VAL A 42 -6.81 0.23 -11.08
C VAL A 42 -7.53 1.14 -12.07
N ALA A 43 -6.81 2.05 -12.75
CA ALA A 43 -7.39 2.96 -13.74
C ALA A 43 -8.12 2.20 -14.86
N ILE A 44 -7.52 1.14 -15.39
CA ILE A 44 -8.12 0.28 -16.43
C ILE A 44 -9.37 -0.44 -15.92
N CYS A 45 -9.37 -0.94 -14.67
CA CYS A 45 -10.56 -1.58 -14.10
C CYS A 45 -11.76 -0.63 -14.07
N TYR A 46 -11.57 0.62 -13.62
CA TYR A 46 -12.63 1.62 -13.62
C TYR A 46 -13.03 2.04 -15.04
N LEU A 47 -12.05 2.25 -15.93
CA LEU A 47 -12.31 2.62 -17.32
C LEU A 47 -13.18 1.57 -18.01
N ASN A 48 -12.81 0.29 -17.92
CA ASN A 48 -13.56 -0.81 -18.52
C ASN A 48 -14.98 -0.91 -17.94
N HIS A 49 -15.13 -0.72 -16.63
CA HIS A 49 -16.44 -0.73 -15.99
C HIS A 49 -17.32 0.41 -16.51
N PHE A 50 -16.84 1.66 -16.48
CA PHE A 50 -17.64 2.81 -16.92
C PHE A 50 -17.90 2.81 -18.42
N LEU A 51 -16.99 2.32 -19.27
CA LEU A 51 -17.25 2.09 -20.68
C LEU A 51 -18.35 1.05 -20.90
N SER A 52 -18.33 -0.04 -20.14
CA SER A 52 -19.40 -1.05 -20.19
C SER A 52 -20.75 -0.45 -19.80
N GLU A 53 -20.81 0.34 -18.73
CA GLU A 53 -22.04 0.99 -18.27
C GLU A 53 -22.54 2.06 -19.24
N TYR A 54 -21.64 2.88 -19.78
CA TYR A 54 -21.96 3.88 -20.80
C TYR A 54 -22.52 3.22 -22.07
N SER A 55 -21.96 2.09 -22.50
CA SER A 55 -22.45 1.35 -23.67
C SER A 55 -23.88 0.82 -23.49
N LYS A 56 -24.32 0.59 -22.23
CA LYS A 56 -25.67 0.11 -21.92
C LYS A 56 -26.69 1.24 -21.88
N ASN A 57 -26.34 2.37 -21.27
CA ASN A 57 -27.32 3.41 -20.88
C ASN A 57 -27.01 4.82 -21.43
N ALA A 58 -25.87 5.04 -22.06
CA ALA A 58 -25.41 6.31 -22.64
C ALA A 58 -25.57 7.54 -21.73
N GLU A 59 -25.34 7.38 -20.41
CA GLU A 59 -25.48 8.47 -19.43
C GLU A 59 -24.47 9.60 -19.73
N PRO A 60 -24.91 10.82 -20.11
CA PRO A 60 -23.99 11.88 -20.52
C PRO A 60 -22.99 12.31 -19.44
N GLY A 61 -23.36 12.17 -18.16
CA GLY A 61 -22.52 12.52 -17.01
C GLY A 61 -21.31 11.61 -16.80
N LEU A 62 -21.27 10.43 -17.43
CA LEU A 62 -20.16 9.48 -17.33
C LEU A 62 -18.98 9.83 -18.24
N TRP A 63 -19.27 10.50 -19.36
CA TRP A 63 -18.28 10.75 -20.41
C TRP A 63 -17.07 11.58 -19.93
N PRO A 64 -17.23 12.66 -19.14
CA PRO A 64 -16.09 13.40 -18.60
C PRO A 64 -15.15 12.53 -17.75
N LEU A 65 -15.70 11.59 -16.96
CA LEU A 65 -14.89 10.67 -16.17
C LEU A 65 -14.18 9.63 -17.05
N ILE A 66 -14.87 9.10 -18.06
CA ILE A 66 -14.26 8.20 -19.04
C ILE A 66 -13.08 8.89 -19.74
N GLY A 67 -13.27 10.14 -20.18
CA GLY A 67 -12.20 10.94 -20.78
C GLY A 67 -11.03 11.17 -19.82
N TYR A 68 -11.30 11.49 -18.55
CA TYR A 68 -10.27 11.58 -17.52
C TYR A 68 -9.48 10.28 -17.36
N LEU A 69 -10.17 9.14 -17.25
CA LEU A 69 -9.55 7.83 -17.08
C LEU A 69 -8.74 7.39 -18.30
N VAL A 70 -9.20 7.70 -19.52
CA VAL A 70 -8.40 7.49 -20.73
C VAL A 70 -7.10 8.27 -20.65
N ASN A 71 -7.17 9.58 -20.39
CA ASN A 71 -5.97 10.42 -20.30
C ASN A 71 -5.03 9.91 -19.21
N LYS A 72 -5.57 9.52 -18.05
CA LYS A 72 -4.78 8.94 -16.96
C LYS A 72 -4.07 7.65 -17.37
N CYS A 73 -4.76 6.74 -18.06
CA CYS A 73 -4.17 5.52 -18.62
C CYS A 73 -3.05 5.84 -19.62
N LEU A 74 -3.21 6.89 -20.44
CA LEU A 74 -2.18 7.31 -21.39
C LEU A 74 -0.95 7.91 -20.71
N HIS A 75 -1.13 8.69 -19.64
CA HIS A 75 -0.01 9.21 -18.83
C HIS A 75 0.74 8.07 -18.12
N LEU A 76 0.02 7.03 -17.67
CA LEU A 76 0.60 5.90 -16.93
C LEU A 76 1.26 4.85 -17.83
N SER A 77 0.66 4.53 -18.99
CA SER A 77 1.21 3.56 -19.95
C SER A 77 0.85 3.93 -21.39
N PRO A 78 1.58 4.87 -22.02
CA PRO A 78 1.22 5.41 -23.33
C PRO A 78 1.24 4.37 -24.45
N PHE A 79 2.01 3.29 -24.31
CA PHE A 79 2.11 2.25 -25.35
C PHE A 79 0.94 1.26 -25.36
N ASP A 80 0.10 1.25 -24.32
CA ASP A 80 -1.01 0.31 -24.21
C ASP A 80 -2.31 0.76 -24.88
N ILE A 81 -2.29 1.96 -25.46
CA ILE A 81 -3.44 2.57 -26.13
C ILE A 81 -4.02 1.71 -27.25
N VAL A 82 -3.24 0.82 -27.87
CA VAL A 82 -3.71 -0.09 -28.93
C VAL A 82 -4.90 -0.94 -28.46
N ASN A 83 -5.02 -1.17 -27.14
CA ASN A 83 -6.10 -1.95 -26.54
C ASN A 83 -7.30 -1.09 -26.08
N LEU A 84 -7.28 0.23 -26.25
CA LEU A 84 -8.38 1.12 -25.89
C LEU A 84 -9.40 1.20 -27.05
N SER A 85 -10.57 0.59 -26.88
CA SER A 85 -11.64 0.52 -27.89
C SER A 85 -12.66 1.65 -27.80
N THR A 86 -12.26 2.90 -28.08
CA THR A 86 -13.24 4.00 -28.12
C THR A 86 -13.02 4.96 -29.30
N ASP A 87 -14.02 5.05 -30.18
CA ASP A 87 -14.03 5.95 -31.35
C ASP A 87 -13.79 7.43 -30.99
N SER A 88 -14.18 7.82 -29.77
CA SER A 88 -13.98 9.14 -29.22
C SER A 88 -12.51 9.51 -28.93
N VAL A 89 -11.70 8.51 -28.58
CA VAL A 89 -10.26 8.67 -28.29
C VAL A 89 -9.49 8.76 -29.59
N LEU A 90 -9.94 8.01 -30.59
CA LEU A 90 -9.45 8.06 -31.96
C LEU A 90 -9.80 9.37 -32.69
N ASN A 91 -10.38 10.40 -32.09
CA ASN A 91 -10.63 11.69 -32.77
C ASN A 91 -9.50 12.72 -32.62
N ASP A 92 -8.49 12.46 -31.79
CA ASP A 92 -7.29 13.28 -31.67
C ASP A 92 -6.24 12.90 -32.75
N PRO A 93 -5.86 13.81 -33.66
CA PRO A 93 -4.87 13.53 -34.71
C PRO A 93 -3.49 13.10 -34.18
N ALA A 94 -3.02 13.67 -33.07
CA ALA A 94 -1.73 13.32 -32.49
C ALA A 94 -1.78 11.91 -31.90
N LEU A 95 -2.92 11.54 -31.32
CA LEU A 95 -3.14 10.22 -30.78
C LEU A 95 -3.28 9.15 -31.86
N ARG A 96 -3.92 9.48 -33.00
CA ARG A 96 -3.99 8.60 -34.19
C ARG A 96 -2.59 8.20 -34.66
N LEU A 97 -1.69 9.17 -34.83
CA LEU A 97 -0.32 8.91 -35.26
C LEU A 97 0.43 7.95 -34.30
N LYS A 98 0.20 8.09 -32.99
CA LYS A 98 0.78 7.18 -31.99
C LYS A 98 0.21 5.77 -32.10
N VAL A 99 -1.11 5.64 -32.26
CA VAL A 99 -1.79 4.35 -32.44
C VAL A 99 -1.31 3.65 -33.71
N GLU A 100 -1.24 4.38 -34.83
CA GLU A 100 -0.72 3.88 -36.10
C GLU A 100 0.72 3.38 -35.94
N ALA A 101 1.61 4.19 -35.34
CA ALA A 101 2.99 3.79 -35.08
C ALA A 101 3.10 2.54 -34.19
N LEU A 102 2.26 2.42 -33.15
CA LEU A 102 2.23 1.23 -32.28
C LEU A 102 1.72 -0.01 -33.03
N GLN A 103 0.72 0.13 -33.90
CA GLN A 103 0.16 -0.95 -34.72
C GLN A 103 1.16 -1.42 -35.78
N GLU A 104 1.82 -0.50 -36.48
CA GLU A 104 2.85 -0.80 -37.48
C GLU A 104 4.05 -1.55 -36.88
N ASN A 105 4.34 -1.32 -35.60
CA ASN A 105 5.44 -1.96 -34.88
C ASN A 105 5.00 -3.12 -33.96
N ASN A 106 3.78 -3.64 -34.14
CA ASN A 106 3.26 -4.77 -33.37
C ASN A 106 3.60 -6.12 -34.03
N PHE A 107 4.88 -6.51 -33.99
CA PHE A 107 5.41 -7.62 -34.80
C PHE A 107 4.98 -9.03 -34.37
N ALA A 108 4.66 -9.23 -33.09
CA ALA A 108 4.36 -10.56 -32.55
C ALA A 108 3.28 -10.50 -31.46
N PRO A 109 2.02 -10.18 -31.81
CA PRO A 109 0.93 -9.99 -30.85
C PRO A 109 0.55 -11.28 -30.12
N GLU A 110 0.59 -12.43 -30.79
CA GLU A 110 0.28 -13.74 -30.17
C GLU A 110 1.32 -14.10 -29.10
N LEU A 111 2.61 -13.95 -29.41
CA LEU A 111 3.68 -14.22 -28.46
C LEU A 111 3.63 -13.24 -27.28
N LEU A 112 3.27 -11.98 -27.53
CA LEU A 112 3.08 -11.02 -26.45
C LEU A 112 1.88 -11.38 -25.56
N ALA A 113 0.77 -11.85 -26.15
CA ALA A 113 -0.38 -12.35 -25.40
C ALA A 113 -0.02 -13.57 -24.52
N ASP A 114 0.79 -14.49 -25.03
CA ASP A 114 1.32 -15.61 -24.25
C ASP A 114 2.17 -15.11 -23.06
N ILE A 115 3.01 -14.10 -23.29
CA ILE A 115 3.80 -13.46 -22.23
C ILE A 115 2.90 -12.80 -21.18
N ASP A 116 1.82 -12.14 -21.60
CA ASP A 116 0.86 -11.50 -20.68
C ASP A 116 0.09 -12.53 -19.81
N THR A 117 0.11 -13.82 -20.15
CA THR A 117 -0.42 -14.89 -19.26
C THR A 117 0.51 -15.23 -18.10
N ILE A 118 1.79 -14.82 -18.16
CA ILE A 118 2.76 -15.08 -17.11
C ILE A 118 2.34 -14.32 -15.85
N ASN A 119 2.34 -15.00 -14.71
CA ASN A 119 2.05 -14.35 -13.45
C ASN A 119 3.22 -13.42 -13.06
N LEU A 120 3.05 -12.14 -13.34
CA LEU A 120 4.00 -11.06 -13.08
C LEU A 120 4.59 -11.10 -11.67
N LEU A 121 3.79 -11.46 -10.67
CA LEU A 121 4.24 -11.45 -9.28
C LEU A 121 5.17 -12.62 -8.92
N ARG A 122 5.09 -13.70 -9.67
CA ARG A 122 5.83 -14.94 -9.40
C ARG A 122 6.98 -15.17 -10.37
N ASP A 123 6.78 -14.78 -11.62
CA ASP A 123 7.59 -15.20 -12.76
C ASP A 123 8.08 -13.99 -13.59
N ALA A 124 8.24 -12.82 -12.96
CA ALA A 124 8.71 -11.60 -13.63
C ALA A 124 10.04 -11.80 -14.37
N SER A 125 11.01 -12.55 -13.81
CA SER A 125 12.23 -12.93 -14.53
C SER A 125 11.97 -13.66 -15.85
N LYS A 126 11.01 -14.59 -15.90
CA LYS A 126 10.68 -15.33 -17.14
C LYS A 126 10.06 -14.40 -18.18
N MET A 127 9.17 -13.52 -17.75
CA MET A 127 8.59 -12.51 -18.61
C MET A 127 9.69 -11.60 -19.17
N ARG A 128 10.57 -11.10 -18.30
CA ARG A 128 11.69 -10.23 -18.68
C ARG A 128 12.54 -10.88 -19.78
N ASP A 129 12.95 -12.13 -19.58
CA ASP A 129 13.79 -12.84 -20.56
C ASP A 129 13.07 -13.02 -21.91
N ALA A 130 11.77 -13.27 -21.89
CA ALA A 130 10.97 -13.39 -23.12
C ALA A 130 10.84 -12.05 -23.86
N LEU A 131 10.56 -10.96 -23.14
CA LEU A 131 10.46 -9.61 -23.69
C LEU A 131 11.81 -9.11 -24.22
N GLN A 132 12.91 -9.42 -23.53
CA GLN A 132 14.25 -9.06 -23.99
C GLN A 132 14.59 -9.75 -25.34
N ARG A 133 14.22 -11.02 -25.51
CA ARG A 133 14.35 -11.71 -26.81
C ARG A 133 13.52 -11.06 -27.91
N LEU A 134 12.30 -10.61 -27.59
CA LEU A 134 11.46 -9.88 -28.53
C LEU A 134 12.10 -8.56 -28.97
N ILE A 135 12.68 -7.80 -28.04
CA ILE A 135 13.36 -6.54 -28.37
C ILE A 135 14.61 -6.77 -29.23
N VAL A 136 15.38 -7.82 -28.97
CA VAL A 136 16.54 -8.16 -29.81
C VAL A 136 16.10 -8.55 -31.23
N ALA A 137 15.01 -9.31 -31.37
CA ALA A 137 14.48 -9.71 -32.67
C ALA A 137 13.81 -8.56 -33.43
N HIS A 138 13.14 -7.66 -32.70
CA HIS A 138 12.36 -6.55 -33.23
C HIS A 138 12.70 -5.25 -32.46
N PRO A 139 13.81 -4.57 -32.80
CA PRO A 139 14.29 -3.38 -32.09
C PRO A 139 13.29 -2.23 -31.97
N THR A 140 12.27 -2.16 -32.82
CA THR A 140 11.26 -1.08 -32.81
C THR A 140 9.96 -1.47 -32.09
N TYR A 141 9.87 -2.66 -31.48
CA TYR A 141 8.65 -3.19 -30.85
C TYR A 141 8.32 -2.47 -29.53
N ALA A 142 7.73 -1.28 -29.64
CA ALA A 142 7.50 -0.36 -28.52
C ALA A 142 6.66 -0.97 -27.39
N LEU A 143 5.60 -1.71 -27.71
CA LEU A 143 4.75 -2.35 -26.69
C LEU A 143 5.54 -3.34 -25.83
N ALA A 144 6.42 -4.15 -26.45
CA ALA A 144 7.31 -5.06 -25.72
C ALA A 144 8.31 -4.27 -24.84
N ALA A 145 8.82 -3.13 -25.30
CA ALA A 145 9.75 -2.30 -24.53
C ALA A 145 9.07 -1.69 -23.30
N GLY A 146 7.82 -1.24 -23.44
CA GLY A 146 7.00 -0.78 -22.32
C GLY A 146 6.75 -1.87 -21.28
N ARG A 147 6.44 -3.09 -21.73
CA ARG A 147 6.31 -4.27 -20.84
C ARG A 147 7.62 -4.63 -20.17
N LEU A 148 8.74 -4.49 -20.88
CA LEU A 148 10.06 -4.83 -20.36
C LEU A 148 10.49 -3.88 -19.23
N LEU A 149 10.17 -2.58 -19.33
CA LEU A 149 10.33 -1.65 -18.19
C LEU A 149 9.54 -2.09 -16.96
N VAL A 150 8.30 -2.55 -17.13
CA VAL A 150 7.50 -3.10 -16.02
C VAL A 150 8.16 -4.36 -15.44
N ALA A 151 8.70 -5.24 -16.29
CA ALA A 151 9.43 -6.42 -15.88
C ALA A 151 10.68 -6.06 -15.06
N ASP A 152 11.49 -5.13 -15.55
CA ASP A 152 12.68 -4.60 -14.88
C ASP A 152 12.32 -4.00 -13.53
N PHE A 153 11.24 -3.22 -13.49
CA PHE A 153 10.74 -2.61 -12.28
C PHE A 153 10.39 -3.68 -11.25
N LEU A 154 9.66 -4.74 -11.61
CA LEU A 154 9.32 -5.82 -10.69
C LEU A 154 10.55 -6.63 -10.22
N GLU A 155 11.56 -6.77 -11.07
CA GLU A 155 12.81 -7.49 -10.81
C GLU A 155 13.89 -6.64 -10.11
N ARG A 156 13.60 -5.36 -9.80
CA ARG A 156 14.57 -4.39 -9.27
C ARG A 156 15.78 -4.18 -10.18
N LYS A 157 15.60 -4.28 -11.50
CA LYS A 157 16.66 -4.13 -12.50
C LYS A 157 16.63 -2.76 -13.18
N ARG A 158 17.81 -2.34 -13.63
CA ARG A 158 17.97 -1.22 -14.56
C ARG A 158 17.80 -1.73 -16.00
N PRO A 159 17.28 -0.91 -16.93
CA PRO A 159 17.08 -1.31 -18.32
C PRO A 159 18.38 -1.31 -19.16
N ASP A 160 19.55 -1.13 -18.55
CA ASP A 160 20.82 -0.87 -19.22
C ASP A 160 21.24 -1.98 -20.23
N ASP A 161 20.83 -3.22 -19.99
CA ASP A 161 21.20 -4.40 -20.79
C ASP A 161 20.39 -4.57 -22.09
N TRP A 162 19.31 -3.82 -22.29
CA TRP A 162 18.51 -3.86 -23.52
C TRP A 162 18.23 -2.48 -24.11
N LEU A 163 18.33 -1.41 -23.31
CA LEU A 163 17.98 -0.06 -23.72
C LEU A 163 18.75 0.40 -24.98
N HIS A 164 20.01 0.01 -25.12
CA HIS A 164 20.84 0.32 -26.29
C HIS A 164 20.42 -0.43 -27.57
N THR A 165 19.68 -1.54 -27.43
CA THR A 165 19.16 -2.33 -28.54
C THR A 165 17.81 -1.80 -29.02
N PHE A 166 17.04 -1.14 -28.15
CA PHE A 166 15.73 -0.60 -28.50
C PHE A 166 15.84 0.68 -29.34
N GLN A 167 15.18 0.68 -30.50
CA GLN A 167 15.09 1.79 -31.44
C GLN A 167 13.66 2.33 -31.43
N CYS A 168 13.39 3.28 -30.53
CA CYS A 168 12.04 3.83 -30.38
C CYS A 168 11.58 4.57 -31.66
N PRO A 169 10.43 4.19 -32.26
CA PRO A 169 9.87 4.91 -33.41
C PRO A 169 9.66 6.40 -33.11
N GLU A 170 9.90 7.27 -34.10
CA GLU A 170 9.89 8.74 -33.94
C GLU A 170 8.64 9.28 -33.21
N PRO A 171 7.40 8.89 -33.56
CA PRO A 171 6.19 9.40 -32.88
C PRO A 171 6.08 8.99 -31.39
N LEU A 172 6.85 7.98 -30.97
CA LEU A 172 6.79 7.38 -29.64
C LEU A 172 7.98 7.77 -28.74
N GLN A 173 8.96 8.51 -29.26
CA GLN A 173 10.18 8.84 -28.51
C GLN A 173 9.92 9.68 -27.25
N GLY A 174 8.99 10.64 -27.33
CA GLY A 174 8.59 11.45 -26.18
C GLY A 174 7.93 10.59 -25.09
N ASP A 175 7.01 9.71 -25.48
CA ASP A 175 6.35 8.76 -24.60
C ASP A 175 7.35 7.83 -23.92
N PHE A 176 8.30 7.26 -24.69
CA PHE A 176 9.33 6.39 -24.14
C PHE A 176 10.25 7.10 -23.15
N LYS A 177 10.69 8.33 -23.44
CA LYS A 177 11.52 9.12 -22.53
C LYS A 177 10.81 9.38 -21.20
N ARG A 178 9.50 9.68 -21.23
CA ARG A 178 8.67 9.85 -20.02
C ARG A 178 8.52 8.55 -19.24
N MET A 179 8.31 7.43 -19.93
CA MET A 179 8.25 6.11 -19.28
C MET A 179 9.58 5.75 -18.61
N LEU A 180 10.69 5.98 -19.30
CA LEU A 180 12.03 5.72 -18.78
C LEU A 180 12.35 6.63 -17.59
N PHE A 181 11.97 7.91 -17.65
CA PHE A 181 12.06 8.84 -16.52
C PHE A 181 11.27 8.32 -15.31
N ASN A 182 10.00 7.95 -15.50
CA ASN A 182 9.15 7.42 -14.45
C ASN A 182 9.74 6.13 -13.84
N HIS A 183 10.32 5.25 -14.66
CA HIS A 183 11.02 4.05 -14.20
C HIS A 183 12.17 4.40 -13.25
N TYR A 184 13.12 5.23 -13.70
CA TYR A 184 14.25 5.63 -12.86
C TYR A 184 13.80 6.36 -11.60
N ALA A 185 12.86 7.30 -11.72
CA ALA A 185 12.37 8.10 -10.60
C ALA A 185 11.60 7.27 -9.55
N SER A 186 10.75 6.34 -10.00
CA SER A 186 10.01 5.45 -9.09
C SER A 186 10.93 4.52 -8.29
N MET A 187 12.10 4.18 -8.82
CA MET A 187 13.11 3.35 -8.16
C MET A 187 14.15 4.16 -7.37
N GLY A 188 14.06 5.49 -7.34
CA GLY A 188 15.00 6.36 -6.62
C GLY A 188 16.35 6.55 -7.30
N TYR A 189 16.46 6.29 -8.61
CA TYR A 189 17.67 6.54 -9.39
C TYR A 189 17.75 8.03 -9.77
N VAL A 190 18.22 8.85 -8.83
CA VAL A 190 18.16 10.32 -8.87
C VAL A 190 18.92 10.93 -10.06
N GLU A 191 20.13 10.45 -10.34
CA GLU A 191 21.00 11.00 -11.39
C GLU A 191 20.40 10.75 -12.79
N GLU A 192 20.05 9.49 -13.08
CA GLU A 192 19.49 9.06 -14.35
C GLU A 192 18.13 9.72 -14.60
N ALA A 193 17.27 9.78 -13.57
CA ALA A 193 15.99 10.48 -13.66
C ALA A 193 16.18 11.99 -13.89
N GLY A 194 17.15 12.62 -13.23
CA GLY A 194 17.43 14.05 -13.39
C GLY A 194 17.89 14.42 -14.80
N LEU A 195 18.75 13.61 -15.42
CA LEU A 195 19.18 13.80 -16.80
C LEU A 195 18.02 13.71 -17.79
N LEU A 196 17.14 12.72 -17.62
CA LEU A 196 15.95 12.57 -18.48
C LEU A 196 14.98 13.71 -18.26
N TRP A 197 14.70 14.09 -17.01
CA TRP A 197 13.80 15.19 -16.67
C TRP A 197 14.19 16.50 -17.35
N ASN A 198 15.48 16.84 -17.34
CA ASN A 198 15.99 18.06 -17.99
C ASN A 198 15.87 18.04 -19.51
N ALA A 199 15.79 16.84 -20.11
CA ALA A 199 15.66 16.65 -21.56
C ALA A 199 14.20 16.53 -22.02
N LEU A 200 13.22 16.45 -21.11
CA LEU A 200 11.80 16.34 -21.45
C LEU A 200 11.24 17.70 -21.94
N PRO A 201 10.56 17.75 -23.10
CA PRO A 201 9.88 18.95 -23.56
C PRO A 201 8.75 19.34 -22.59
N GLN A 202 8.66 20.62 -22.23
CA GLN A 202 7.62 21.09 -21.28
C GLN A 202 6.18 20.81 -21.77
N ALA A 203 5.96 20.77 -23.09
CA ALA A 203 4.66 20.47 -23.69
C ALA A 203 4.19 19.02 -23.44
N ASP A 204 5.13 18.11 -23.16
CA ASP A 204 4.85 16.69 -22.94
C ASP A 204 4.75 16.35 -21.44
N ILE A 205 4.88 17.31 -20.53
CA ILE A 205 4.89 17.03 -19.09
C ILE A 205 3.46 16.96 -18.56
N ASP A 206 3.12 15.81 -17.97
CA ASP A 206 1.85 15.59 -17.27
C ASP A 206 2.01 15.55 -15.74
N GLU A 207 0.89 15.36 -15.03
CA GLU A 207 0.87 15.31 -13.57
C GLU A 207 1.65 14.11 -13.00
N VAL A 208 1.71 12.99 -13.72
CA VAL A 208 2.44 11.79 -13.28
C VAL A 208 3.93 12.09 -13.28
N ASN A 209 4.45 12.68 -14.36
CA ASN A 209 5.85 13.06 -14.41
C ASN A 209 6.20 14.12 -13.36
N LEU A 210 5.33 15.11 -13.15
CA LEU A 210 5.55 16.15 -12.14
C LEU A 210 5.62 15.57 -10.73
N ASN A 211 4.78 14.59 -10.40
CA ASN A 211 4.82 13.91 -9.09
C ASN A 211 6.16 13.19 -8.87
N TYR A 212 6.65 12.47 -9.88
CA TYR A 212 7.96 11.82 -9.80
C TYR A 212 9.11 12.83 -9.74
N ALA A 213 9.05 13.90 -10.53
CA ALA A 213 10.06 14.95 -10.53
C ALA A 213 10.12 15.66 -9.17
N ALA A 214 8.98 15.84 -8.50
CA ALA A 214 8.92 16.42 -7.17
C ALA A 214 9.68 15.57 -6.14
N GLU A 215 9.49 14.24 -6.14
CA GLU A 215 10.25 13.36 -5.25
C GLU A 215 11.74 13.30 -5.62
N ILE A 216 12.10 13.36 -6.91
CA ILE A 216 13.52 13.47 -7.32
C ILE A 216 14.16 14.78 -6.82
N ALA A 217 13.47 15.90 -6.94
CA ALA A 217 13.93 17.19 -6.41
C ALA A 217 14.13 17.12 -4.88
N ARG A 218 13.17 16.51 -4.17
CA ARG A 218 13.27 16.29 -2.73
C ARG A 218 14.44 15.39 -2.35
N MET A 219 14.63 14.26 -3.04
CA MET A 219 15.77 13.35 -2.81
C MET A 219 17.12 14.05 -3.08
N SER A 220 17.15 15.02 -3.98
CA SER A 220 18.32 15.85 -4.28
C SER A 220 18.53 16.99 -3.26
N GLY A 221 17.64 17.14 -2.28
CA GLY A 221 17.69 18.19 -1.25
C GLY A 221 17.00 19.50 -1.61
N ASP A 222 16.39 19.61 -2.79
CA ASP A 222 15.68 20.82 -3.24
C ASP A 222 14.18 20.75 -2.91
N LEU A 223 13.86 21.04 -1.64
CA LEU A 223 12.49 21.04 -1.13
C LEU A 223 11.62 22.12 -1.79
N SER A 224 12.20 23.27 -2.14
CA SER A 224 11.45 24.37 -2.77
C SER A 224 10.97 23.96 -4.16
N ARG A 225 11.85 23.33 -4.94
CA ARG A 225 11.50 22.79 -6.25
C ARG A 225 10.51 21.64 -6.15
N ALA A 226 10.63 20.77 -5.16
CA ALA A 226 9.66 19.69 -4.92
C ALA A 226 8.24 20.24 -4.70
N VAL A 227 8.11 21.29 -3.87
CA VAL A 227 6.84 21.98 -3.61
C VAL A 227 6.26 22.58 -4.89
N GLU A 228 7.07 23.31 -5.68
CA GLU A 228 6.64 23.91 -6.94
C GLU A 228 6.13 22.86 -7.95
N LEU A 229 6.84 21.73 -8.07
CA LEU A 229 6.47 20.64 -8.99
C LEU A 229 5.15 19.98 -8.59
N TYR A 230 4.91 19.79 -7.29
CA TYR A 230 3.62 19.29 -6.81
C TYR A 230 2.47 20.29 -7.02
N GLU A 231 2.71 21.59 -6.84
CA GLU A 231 1.72 22.62 -7.15
C GLU A 231 1.35 22.62 -8.64
N ARG A 232 2.34 22.49 -9.52
CA ARG A 232 2.12 22.32 -10.96
C ARG A 232 1.34 21.03 -11.27
N SER A 233 1.67 19.93 -10.60
CA SER A 233 0.91 18.67 -10.74
C SER A 233 -0.56 18.85 -10.37
N LEU A 234 -0.85 19.50 -9.24
CA LEU A 234 -2.21 19.80 -8.79
C LEU A 234 -2.95 20.79 -9.70
N ALA A 235 -2.23 21.64 -10.44
CA ALA A 235 -2.83 22.52 -11.44
C ALA A 235 -3.28 21.76 -12.70
N LEU A 236 -2.61 20.66 -13.05
CA LEU A 236 -3.00 19.77 -14.16
C LEU A 236 -4.09 18.77 -13.75
N ASP A 237 -3.97 18.17 -12.56
CA ASP A 237 -4.94 17.24 -11.98
C ASP A 237 -5.21 17.61 -10.52
N LYS A 238 -6.33 18.28 -10.28
CA LYS A 238 -6.73 18.76 -8.95
C LYS A 238 -7.15 17.63 -7.99
N ASP A 239 -7.51 16.46 -8.54
CA ASP A 239 -8.14 15.35 -7.83
C ASP A 239 -7.07 14.33 -7.36
N GLN A 240 -6.02 14.84 -6.71
CA GLN A 240 -4.91 14.06 -6.16
C GLN A 240 -4.74 14.27 -4.64
N PRO A 241 -5.63 13.74 -3.79
CA PRO A 241 -5.49 13.90 -2.33
C PRO A 241 -4.17 13.42 -1.73
N PRO A 242 -3.54 12.31 -2.18
CA PRO A 242 -2.21 11.94 -1.70
C PRO A 242 -1.12 12.99 -1.98
N VAL A 243 -1.14 13.66 -3.15
CA VAL A 243 -0.25 14.81 -3.42
C VAL A 243 -0.49 15.92 -2.40
N ARG A 244 -1.75 16.22 -2.06
CA ARG A 244 -2.06 17.30 -1.11
C ARG A 244 -1.52 17.00 0.29
N PHE A 245 -1.64 15.76 0.77
CA PHE A 245 -1.03 15.34 2.03
C PHE A 245 0.50 15.45 1.98
N ARG A 246 1.11 14.96 0.90
CA ARG A 246 2.56 15.04 0.73
C ARG A 246 3.07 16.49 0.66
N LEU A 247 2.40 17.34 -0.10
CA LEU A 247 2.69 18.77 -0.23
C LEU A 247 2.55 19.51 1.09
N GLU A 248 1.56 19.15 1.91
CA GLU A 248 1.39 19.74 3.23
C GLU A 248 2.55 19.39 4.17
N GLU A 249 2.97 18.12 4.20
CA GLU A 249 4.14 17.69 4.98
C GLU A 249 5.41 18.39 4.49
N LEU A 250 5.62 18.57 3.19
CA LEU A 250 6.78 19.30 2.67
C LEU A 250 6.77 20.78 3.04
N ARG A 251 5.61 21.42 3.04
CA ARG A 251 5.47 22.85 3.42
C ARG A 251 5.57 23.08 4.91
N ARG A 252 5.09 22.12 5.72
CA ARG A 252 5.05 22.20 7.18
C ARG A 252 5.47 20.84 7.76
N PRO A 253 6.77 20.54 7.75
CA PRO A 253 7.27 19.26 8.24
C PRO A 253 6.84 19.01 9.69
N SER A 254 6.34 17.80 9.92
CA SER A 254 5.99 17.32 11.24
C SER A 254 7.24 17.33 12.12
N THR A 255 7.10 17.80 13.36
CA THR A 255 8.20 17.87 14.31
C THR A 255 8.03 16.78 15.36
N LYS A 256 8.99 15.85 15.40
CA LYS A 256 9.06 14.78 16.39
C LYS A 256 9.35 15.34 17.80
N ARG A 257 8.82 14.68 18.82
CA ARG A 257 8.99 14.97 20.26
C ARG A 257 9.73 13.83 20.98
N PRO A 258 11.08 13.76 20.89
CA PRO A 258 11.87 12.67 21.49
C PRO A 258 11.70 12.53 23.02
N GLU A 259 11.41 13.64 23.70
CA GLU A 259 11.24 13.70 25.15
C GLU A 259 10.08 12.84 25.66
N LEU A 260 9.08 12.57 24.82
CA LEU A 260 7.92 11.74 25.19
C LEU A 260 8.32 10.31 25.54
N VAL A 261 9.38 9.77 24.92
CA VAL A 261 9.86 8.41 25.20
C VAL A 261 10.30 8.24 26.67
N GLY A 262 10.83 9.30 27.29
CA GLY A 262 11.18 9.28 28.71
C GLY A 262 10.03 9.65 29.67
N GLN A 263 8.98 10.29 29.16
CA GLN A 263 7.85 10.80 29.95
C GLN A 263 6.67 9.82 30.00
N LYS A 264 6.52 8.98 28.97
CA LYS A 264 5.37 8.09 28.80
C LYS A 264 5.69 6.66 29.19
N LYS A 265 4.73 6.01 29.85
CA LYS A 265 4.82 4.59 30.20
C LYS A 265 4.30 3.72 29.07
N VAL A 266 5.17 2.89 28.50
CA VAL A 266 4.85 2.03 27.35
C VAL A 266 5.17 0.56 27.68
N ALA A 267 4.21 -0.32 27.43
CA ALA A 267 4.41 -1.76 27.41
C ALA A 267 4.59 -2.25 25.97
N ILE A 268 5.75 -2.80 25.65
CA ILE A 268 6.07 -3.40 24.36
C ILE A 268 5.84 -4.91 24.44
N TYR A 269 5.01 -5.42 23.53
CA TYR A 269 4.61 -6.82 23.49
C TYR A 269 4.97 -7.47 22.17
N LEU A 270 5.56 -8.65 22.26
CA LEU A 270 5.85 -9.54 21.13
C LEU A 270 5.18 -10.89 21.39
N TYR A 271 4.71 -11.54 20.32
CA TYR A 271 4.39 -12.97 20.36
C TYR A 271 5.05 -13.67 19.18
N SER A 272 5.52 -14.90 19.39
CA SER A 272 6.21 -15.68 18.35
C SER A 272 5.72 -17.11 18.32
N TYR A 273 5.73 -17.73 17.14
CA TYR A 273 5.48 -19.16 16.96
C TYR A 273 6.47 -19.77 15.97
N ASN A 274 7.45 -20.51 16.48
CA ASN A 274 8.44 -21.25 15.69
C ASN A 274 9.20 -20.41 14.65
N LYS A 275 9.62 -19.19 15.03
CA LYS A 275 10.43 -18.30 14.19
C LYS A 275 11.71 -17.82 14.90
N ALA A 276 12.40 -18.68 15.64
CA ALA A 276 13.55 -18.31 16.48
C ALA A 276 14.56 -17.34 15.81
N LYS A 277 14.93 -17.59 14.55
CA LYS A 277 15.86 -16.73 13.80
C LYS A 277 15.32 -15.32 13.57
N LEU A 278 14.05 -15.19 13.14
CA LEU A 278 13.42 -13.90 12.88
C LEU A 278 13.16 -13.17 14.21
N LEU A 279 12.69 -13.88 15.24
CA LEU A 279 12.52 -13.33 16.59
C LEU A 279 13.82 -12.70 17.11
N GLY A 280 14.94 -13.40 16.96
CA GLY A 280 16.25 -12.89 17.36
C GLY A 280 16.67 -11.64 16.59
N ALA A 281 16.40 -11.60 15.28
CA ALA A 281 16.66 -10.42 14.45
C ALA A 281 15.79 -9.22 14.87
N THR A 282 14.51 -9.45 15.13
CA THR A 282 13.56 -8.44 15.60
C THR A 282 13.97 -7.88 16.96
N LEU A 283 14.30 -8.74 17.93
CA LEU A 283 14.75 -8.31 19.26
C LEU A 283 16.07 -7.52 19.19
N LYS A 284 16.99 -7.91 18.30
CA LYS A 284 18.22 -7.15 18.03
C LYS A 284 17.92 -5.79 17.39
N SER A 285 16.98 -5.73 16.44
CA SER A 285 16.54 -4.48 15.83
C SER A 285 15.93 -3.56 16.89
N LEU A 286 15.00 -4.06 17.70
CA LEU A 286 14.37 -3.34 18.81
C LEU A 286 15.39 -2.77 19.81
N ALA A 287 16.41 -3.55 20.18
CA ALA A 287 17.48 -3.10 21.07
C ALA A 287 18.30 -1.92 20.49
N GLY A 288 18.33 -1.77 19.16
CA GLY A 288 18.96 -0.64 18.47
C GLY A 288 18.11 0.63 18.41
N THR A 289 16.88 0.60 18.94
CA THR A 289 15.93 1.73 18.90
C THR A 289 15.84 2.47 20.23
N ASN A 290 15.32 3.69 20.20
CA ASN A 290 15.05 4.48 21.40
C ASN A 290 13.67 4.14 21.96
N ILE A 291 13.62 3.20 22.91
CA ILE A 291 12.40 2.78 23.61
C ILE A 291 12.30 3.31 25.05
N GLY A 292 13.28 4.10 25.51
CA GLY A 292 13.29 4.65 26.86
C GLY A 292 13.12 3.57 27.95
N PRO A 293 12.33 3.82 29.00
CA PRO A 293 12.10 2.88 30.10
C PRO A 293 10.98 1.86 29.81
N ALA A 294 10.57 1.67 28.55
CA ALA A 294 9.49 0.76 28.20
C ALA A 294 9.73 -0.66 28.74
N SER A 295 8.67 -1.33 29.20
CA SER A 295 8.75 -2.75 29.57
C SER A 295 8.56 -3.63 28.32
N ILE A 296 9.26 -4.74 28.23
CA ILE A 296 9.18 -5.69 27.12
C ILE A 296 8.63 -7.02 27.63
N THR A 297 7.62 -7.57 26.97
CA THR A 297 7.13 -8.93 27.23
C THR A 297 7.09 -9.73 25.93
N VAL A 298 7.76 -10.89 25.92
CA VAL A 298 7.81 -11.82 24.79
C VAL A 298 6.99 -13.06 25.14
N LEU A 299 5.90 -13.30 24.41
CA LEU A 299 5.08 -14.49 24.53
C LEU A 299 5.50 -15.53 23.49
N LEU A 300 5.92 -16.71 23.94
CA LEU A 300 6.28 -17.83 23.07
C LEU A 300 5.05 -18.73 22.93
N ASN A 301 4.37 -18.65 21.79
CA ASN A 301 3.01 -19.14 21.59
C ASN A 301 3.00 -20.64 21.22
N GLY A 302 3.42 -21.50 22.17
CA GLY A 302 3.57 -22.93 21.90
C GLY A 302 4.78 -23.27 21.05
N CYS A 303 5.87 -22.51 21.17
CA CYS A 303 7.10 -22.77 20.41
C CYS A 303 7.74 -24.09 20.80
N THR A 304 8.20 -24.83 19.79
CA THR A 304 8.95 -26.09 19.90
C THR A 304 10.36 -25.98 19.31
N ASP A 305 10.72 -24.82 18.76
CA ASP A 305 12.05 -24.50 18.25
C ASP A 305 12.91 -23.76 19.30
N ASP A 306 14.04 -23.19 18.87
CA ASP A 306 14.99 -22.48 19.75
C ASP A 306 14.48 -21.10 20.24
N SER A 307 13.20 -20.74 20.03
CA SER A 307 12.69 -19.40 20.37
C SER A 307 12.87 -19.04 21.84
N LEU A 308 12.79 -20.01 22.75
CA LEU A 308 13.02 -19.78 24.19
C LEU A 308 14.48 -19.38 24.46
N ALA A 309 15.43 -20.13 23.91
CA ALA A 309 16.85 -19.83 24.07
C ALA A 309 17.20 -18.46 23.46
N VAL A 310 16.62 -18.14 22.29
CA VAL A 310 16.78 -16.83 21.64
C VAL A 310 16.23 -15.70 22.52
N ALA A 311 15.02 -15.84 23.06
CA ALA A 311 14.42 -14.81 23.92
C ALA A 311 15.22 -14.61 25.22
N GLN A 312 15.72 -15.70 25.83
CA GLN A 312 16.57 -15.64 27.02
C GLN A 312 17.90 -14.93 26.75
N ALA A 313 18.56 -15.25 25.63
CA ALA A 313 19.80 -14.57 25.24
C ALA A 313 19.57 -13.07 24.95
N ALA A 314 18.44 -12.73 24.35
CA ALA A 314 18.09 -11.35 24.01
C ALA A 314 17.85 -10.46 25.24
N GLN A 315 17.54 -11.01 26.42
CA GLN A 315 17.36 -10.23 27.65
C GLN A 315 18.59 -9.35 27.95
N GLY A 316 19.80 -9.84 27.67
CA GLY A 316 21.05 -9.08 27.86
C GLY A 316 21.18 -7.85 26.95
N LEU A 317 20.36 -7.72 25.89
CA LEU A 317 20.33 -6.56 25.01
C LEU A 317 19.54 -5.39 25.61
N PHE A 318 18.80 -5.61 26.70
CA PHE A 318 17.90 -4.64 27.32
C PHE A 318 18.20 -4.37 28.80
N PRO A 319 19.44 -4.01 29.17
CA PRO A 319 19.86 -3.92 30.59
C PRO A 319 19.13 -2.85 31.41
N GLY A 320 18.51 -1.86 30.75
CA GLY A 320 17.73 -0.79 31.40
C GLY A 320 16.22 -0.99 31.36
N ASN A 321 15.72 -2.10 30.82
CA ASN A 321 14.29 -2.34 30.61
C ASN A 321 13.85 -3.59 31.37
N SER A 322 12.62 -3.56 31.91
CA SER A 322 11.98 -4.78 32.39
C SER A 322 11.73 -5.71 31.20
N PHE A 323 12.16 -6.97 31.29
CA PHE A 323 12.06 -7.94 30.20
C PHE A 323 11.47 -9.25 30.72
N THR A 324 10.28 -9.60 30.24
CA THR A 324 9.54 -10.79 30.67
C THR A 324 9.36 -11.77 29.51
N ILE A 325 9.54 -13.07 29.79
CA ILE A 325 9.30 -14.14 28.81
C ILE A 325 8.15 -15.00 29.33
N ILE A 326 7.13 -15.22 28.50
CA ILE A 326 5.96 -16.04 28.83
C ILE A 326 5.89 -17.21 27.83
N PRO A 327 6.33 -18.42 28.21
CA PRO A 327 6.13 -19.61 27.38
C PRO A 327 4.71 -20.16 27.57
N LEU A 328 4.00 -20.38 26.46
CA LEU A 328 2.75 -21.13 26.44
C LEU A 328 2.99 -22.58 26.01
N PRO A 329 2.22 -23.55 26.53
CA PRO A 329 2.38 -24.96 26.17
C PRO A 329 1.82 -25.31 24.80
N VAL A 330 0.94 -24.48 24.24
CA VAL A 330 0.26 -24.70 22.96
C VAL A 330 0.11 -23.39 22.19
N ASN A 331 0.04 -23.47 20.86
CA ASN A 331 -0.25 -22.32 20.01
C ASN A 331 -1.75 -21.99 20.08
N ILE A 332 -2.08 -20.81 20.59
CA ILE A 332 -3.46 -20.32 20.76
C ILE A 332 -3.90 -19.36 19.63
N GLY A 333 -3.05 -19.10 18.65
CA GLY A 333 -3.27 -18.11 17.59
C GLY A 333 -2.94 -16.67 18.01
N ALA A 334 -2.84 -15.76 17.04
CA ALA A 334 -2.44 -14.37 17.25
C ALA A 334 -3.45 -13.55 18.08
N PRO A 335 -4.78 -13.60 17.83
CA PRO A 335 -5.73 -12.80 18.60
C PRO A 335 -5.74 -13.20 20.09
N ALA A 336 -5.67 -14.50 20.37
CA ALA A 336 -5.63 -15.00 21.74
C ALA A 336 -4.29 -14.69 22.45
N ALA A 337 -3.17 -14.73 21.73
CA ALA A 337 -1.88 -14.30 22.26
C ALA A 337 -1.87 -12.80 22.59
N ARG A 338 -2.43 -11.95 21.72
CA ARG A 338 -2.63 -10.52 22.00
C ARG A 338 -3.49 -10.33 23.24
N ASN A 339 -4.61 -11.05 23.36
CA ASN A 339 -5.47 -10.98 24.55
C ASN A 339 -4.78 -11.45 25.83
N TRP A 340 -3.94 -12.48 25.75
CA TRP A 340 -3.14 -12.90 26.90
C TRP A 340 -2.25 -11.75 27.40
N LEU A 341 -1.58 -11.08 26.46
CA LEU A 341 -0.72 -9.94 26.74
C LEU A 341 -1.51 -8.72 27.27
N THR A 342 -2.66 -8.38 26.68
CA THR A 342 -3.49 -7.25 27.15
C THR A 342 -4.13 -7.49 28.51
N ASN A 343 -4.28 -8.74 28.95
CA ASN A 343 -4.81 -9.08 30.27
C ASN A 343 -3.74 -9.06 31.38
N LEU A 344 -2.47 -8.80 31.05
CA LEU A 344 -1.42 -8.63 32.06
C LEU A 344 -1.62 -7.32 32.84
N PRO A 345 -1.31 -7.28 34.15
CA PRO A 345 -1.36 -6.04 34.93
C PRO A 345 -0.55 -4.90 34.30
N SER A 346 0.60 -5.24 33.70
CA SER A 346 1.47 -4.27 33.02
C SER A 346 0.78 -3.49 31.90
N THR A 347 -0.24 -4.06 31.23
CA THR A 347 -1.02 -3.30 30.24
C THR A 347 -1.70 -2.10 30.89
N TRP A 348 -2.35 -2.32 32.02
CA TRP A 348 -3.23 -1.34 32.65
C TRP A 348 -2.47 -0.30 33.49
N GLU A 349 -1.22 -0.59 33.82
CA GLU A 349 -0.27 0.30 34.51
C GLU A 349 0.48 1.24 33.55
N ASN A 350 0.47 0.94 32.26
CA ASN A 350 1.09 1.75 31.21
C ASN A 350 0.06 2.66 30.50
N GLU A 351 0.52 3.80 29.98
CA GLU A 351 -0.30 4.72 29.19
C GLU A 351 -0.53 4.18 27.77
N TYR A 352 0.41 3.39 27.27
CA TYR A 352 0.37 2.77 25.95
C TYR A 352 0.82 1.32 25.95
N VAL A 353 0.30 0.58 24.96
CA VAL A 353 0.76 -0.76 24.58
C VAL A 353 1.23 -0.72 23.14
N ALA A 354 2.42 -1.24 22.84
CA ALA A 354 2.92 -1.41 21.48
C ALA A 354 3.04 -2.90 21.15
N PHE A 355 2.29 -3.37 20.15
CA PHE A 355 2.46 -4.72 19.59
C PHE A 355 3.46 -4.70 18.44
N LEU A 356 4.38 -5.65 18.49
CA LEU A 356 5.35 -5.94 17.44
C LEU A 356 5.17 -7.41 17.01
N ASP A 357 5.17 -7.64 15.70
CA ASP A 357 5.34 -9.00 15.17
C ASP A 357 6.81 -9.47 15.36
N ASP A 358 7.05 -10.77 15.24
CA ASP A 358 8.35 -11.40 15.51
C ASP A 358 9.33 -11.35 14.34
N ASP A 359 9.00 -10.65 13.26
CA ASP A 359 9.73 -10.61 11.99
C ASP A 359 9.76 -9.21 11.36
N VAL A 360 10.01 -8.20 12.20
CA VAL A 360 10.11 -6.79 11.81
C VAL A 360 11.49 -6.19 12.10
N GLU A 361 11.89 -5.21 11.28
CA GLU A 361 13.00 -4.30 11.59
C GLU A 361 12.48 -2.87 11.72
N LEU A 362 12.96 -2.19 12.75
CA LEU A 362 12.42 -0.92 13.22
C LEU A 362 13.41 0.21 12.98
N PRO A 363 12.95 1.41 12.57
CA PRO A 363 13.80 2.59 12.55
C PRO A 363 14.09 3.04 13.98
N ARG A 364 15.27 3.63 14.21
CA ARG A 364 15.76 3.97 15.56
C ARG A 364 14.77 4.77 16.40
N ASP A 365 13.97 5.63 15.77
CA ASP A 365 13.10 6.61 16.40
C ASP A 365 11.59 6.32 16.24
N TRP A 366 11.22 5.08 15.93
CA TRP A 366 9.81 4.69 15.71
C TRP A 366 8.90 5.11 16.87
N LEU A 367 9.31 4.87 18.13
CA LEU A 367 8.47 5.14 19.30
C LEU A 367 8.32 6.64 19.56
N GLU A 368 9.38 7.42 19.27
CA GLU A 368 9.35 8.87 19.37
C GLU A 368 8.28 9.46 18.44
N TRP A 369 8.22 8.99 17.19
CA TRP A 369 7.18 9.39 16.23
C TRP A 369 5.80 8.94 16.65
N TYR A 370 5.66 7.69 17.07
CA TYR A 370 4.37 7.14 17.48
C TYR A 370 3.77 7.89 18.67
N LEU A 371 4.57 8.15 19.70
CA LEU A 371 4.13 8.96 20.84
C LEU A 371 3.84 10.41 20.45
N THR A 372 4.64 10.99 19.54
CA THR A 372 4.39 12.34 19.01
C THR A 372 2.99 12.44 18.40
N VAL A 373 2.63 11.48 17.55
CA VAL A 373 1.32 11.41 16.89
C VAL A 373 0.23 11.12 17.91
N ALA A 374 0.39 10.09 18.75
CA ALA A 374 -0.62 9.70 19.71
C ALA A 374 -0.97 10.85 20.66
N GLU A 375 0.02 11.59 21.16
CA GLU A 375 -0.16 12.73 22.08
C GLU A 375 -0.51 14.05 21.39
N SER A 376 -0.83 14.03 20.08
CA SER A 376 -1.35 15.23 19.40
C SER A 376 -2.86 15.42 19.59
N ASP A 377 -3.59 14.33 19.90
CA ASP A 377 -5.02 14.35 20.17
C ASP A 377 -5.39 13.17 21.09
N PRO A 378 -6.05 13.39 22.24
CA PRO A 378 -6.45 12.31 23.16
C PRO A 378 -7.39 11.27 22.53
N LYS A 379 -8.07 11.59 21.42
CA LYS A 379 -8.89 10.63 20.67
C LYS A 379 -8.08 9.68 19.80
N ILE A 380 -6.78 9.91 19.60
CA ILE A 380 -5.93 8.97 18.87
C ILE A 380 -5.72 7.74 19.75
N ALA A 381 -6.39 6.66 19.33
CA ALA A 381 -6.31 5.37 19.99
C ALA A 381 -5.20 4.51 19.41
N VAL A 382 -4.95 4.63 18.10
CA VAL A 382 -4.02 3.76 17.37
C VAL A 382 -3.06 4.58 16.52
N VAL A 383 -1.79 4.19 16.51
CA VAL A 383 -0.78 4.67 15.56
C VAL A 383 -0.08 3.48 14.90
N GLY A 384 0.00 3.52 13.57
CA GLY A 384 0.78 2.58 12.76
C GLY A 384 1.67 3.30 11.74
N CYS A 385 2.44 2.54 10.97
CA CYS A 385 3.50 3.06 10.11
C CYS A 385 3.35 2.63 8.65
N LYS A 386 4.25 3.14 7.81
CA LYS A 386 4.53 2.59 6.48
C LYS A 386 5.27 1.27 6.64
N VAL A 387 4.76 0.21 6.02
CA VAL A 387 5.38 -1.11 6.01
C VAL A 387 5.95 -1.41 4.64
N VAL A 388 7.18 -1.89 4.59
CA VAL A 388 7.90 -2.25 3.36
C VAL A 388 8.47 -3.66 3.41
N TYR A 389 8.63 -4.25 2.23
CA TYR A 389 9.38 -5.49 2.05
C TYR A 389 10.88 -5.26 2.19
N PRO A 390 11.65 -6.29 2.62
CA PRO A 390 13.11 -6.23 2.60
C PRO A 390 13.70 -5.94 1.21
N GLY A 391 14.88 -5.32 1.23
CA GLY A 391 15.69 -5.01 0.04
C GLY A 391 15.69 -3.53 -0.34
N GLN A 392 16.55 -3.19 -1.30
CA GLN A 392 16.73 -1.81 -1.78
C GLN A 392 16.70 -1.80 -3.32
N PRO A 393 15.90 -0.92 -3.96
CA PRO A 393 14.90 -0.05 -3.33
C PRO A 393 13.78 -0.87 -2.64
N ALA A 394 13.29 -0.36 -1.52
CA ALA A 394 12.27 -1.03 -0.71
C ALA A 394 10.89 -0.96 -1.39
N ARG A 395 10.16 -2.08 -1.46
CA ARG A 395 8.82 -2.11 -2.05
C ARG A 395 7.77 -1.90 -0.97
N LEU A 396 6.77 -1.07 -1.22
CA LEU A 396 5.66 -0.86 -0.29
C LEU A 396 4.87 -2.17 -0.10
N GLN A 397 4.53 -2.46 1.15
CA GLN A 397 3.79 -3.66 1.55
C GLN A 397 2.41 -3.30 2.12
N TYR A 398 2.37 -2.32 3.01
CA TYR A 398 1.13 -1.84 3.63
C TYR A 398 1.29 -0.38 4.03
N LEU A 399 0.27 0.43 3.75
CA LEU A 399 0.19 1.82 4.17
C LEU A 399 -0.92 1.96 5.23
N TYR A 400 -2.17 1.87 4.79
CA TYR A 400 -3.34 2.10 5.62
C TYR A 400 -4.62 1.69 4.86
N ARG A 401 -5.75 1.54 5.57
CA ARG A 401 -7.03 1.09 4.97
C ARG A 401 -8.26 1.85 5.47
N TYR A 402 -9.30 1.85 4.64
CA TYR A 402 -10.63 2.41 4.91
C TYR A 402 -11.72 1.39 4.58
N VAL A 403 -12.97 1.71 4.93
CA VAL A 403 -14.12 0.98 4.38
C VAL A 403 -14.32 1.41 2.92
N SER A 404 -14.27 0.43 2.01
CA SER A 404 -14.48 0.65 0.57
C SER A 404 -15.94 0.44 0.19
N ILE A 405 -16.53 -0.64 0.69
CA ILE A 405 -17.93 -1.02 0.45
C ILE A 405 -18.52 -1.53 1.76
N ALA A 406 -19.69 -1.01 2.14
CA ALA A 406 -20.47 -1.51 3.27
C ALA A 406 -21.96 -1.51 2.92
N LYS A 407 -22.48 -2.69 2.61
CA LYS A 407 -23.88 -2.96 2.23
C LYS A 407 -24.39 -4.18 2.97
N ASP A 408 -25.71 -4.37 2.94
CA ASP A 408 -26.40 -5.45 3.64
C ASP A 408 -26.01 -6.86 3.17
N ASP A 409 -25.28 -6.99 2.06
CA ASP A 409 -24.81 -8.25 1.49
C ASP A 409 -23.30 -8.28 1.13
N LEU A 410 -22.56 -7.18 1.37
CA LEU A 410 -21.15 -7.04 1.01
C LEU A 410 -20.42 -6.05 1.91
N PHE A 411 -19.30 -6.51 2.49
CA PHE A 411 -18.33 -5.66 3.20
C PHE A 411 -16.94 -5.83 2.58
N ARG A 412 -16.32 -4.72 2.18
CA ARG A 412 -14.96 -4.66 1.65
C ARG A 412 -14.21 -3.47 2.23
N LEU A 413 -12.97 -3.75 2.61
CA LEU A 413 -11.97 -2.74 2.94
C LEU A 413 -11.20 -2.36 1.68
N SER A 414 -10.67 -1.14 1.67
CA SER A 414 -9.84 -0.65 0.57
C SER A 414 -8.61 -1.54 0.35
N LEU A 415 -7.92 -1.34 -0.78
CA LEU A 415 -6.54 -1.81 -0.92
C LEU A 415 -5.69 -1.31 0.26
N SER A 416 -4.69 -2.11 0.65
CA SER A 416 -3.75 -1.78 1.74
C SER A 416 -2.55 -0.97 1.28
N VAL A 417 -2.27 -0.98 -0.02
CA VAL A 417 -1.13 -0.32 -0.64
C VAL A 417 -1.42 -0.10 -2.12
N ALA A 418 -0.79 0.91 -2.73
CA ALA A 418 -0.79 1.10 -4.18
C ALA A 418 -0.09 -0.08 -4.89
N HIS A 419 -0.51 -0.39 -6.12
CA HIS A 419 -0.06 -1.60 -6.80
C HIS A 419 1.44 -1.59 -7.13
N HIS A 420 2.19 -2.49 -6.48
CA HIS A 420 3.62 -2.79 -6.69
C HIS A 420 4.62 -1.62 -6.57
N GLN A 421 4.24 -0.50 -5.96
CA GLN A 421 5.11 0.67 -5.90
C GLN A 421 6.34 0.48 -4.99
N TYR A 422 7.49 1.04 -5.41
CA TYR A 422 8.63 1.25 -4.52
C TYR A 422 8.41 2.46 -3.63
N ASP A 423 9.05 2.44 -2.48
CA ASP A 423 9.08 3.56 -1.56
C ASP A 423 10.08 4.62 -2.05
N ASN A 424 9.58 5.68 -2.65
CA ASN A 424 10.35 6.87 -3.02
C ASN A 424 10.07 8.06 -2.06
N GLY A 425 9.34 7.82 -0.97
CA GLY A 425 8.94 8.85 0.00
C GLY A 425 7.64 9.58 -0.34
N PHE A 426 6.94 9.22 -1.42
CA PHE A 426 5.67 9.84 -1.81
C PHE A 426 4.60 9.77 -0.70
N TYR A 427 4.59 8.68 0.08
CA TYR A 427 3.65 8.47 1.19
C TYR A 427 4.21 8.89 2.56
N ASP A 428 5.28 9.68 2.60
CA ASP A 428 5.86 10.22 3.85
C ASP A 428 5.01 11.39 4.34
N PHE A 429 3.87 11.09 4.96
CA PHE A 429 3.00 12.04 5.62
C PHE A 429 2.23 11.38 6.77
N ILE A 430 1.66 12.19 7.66
CA ILE A 430 0.82 11.73 8.77
C ILE A 430 -0.65 12.01 8.44
N ARG A 431 -1.53 11.03 8.64
CA ARG A 431 -2.98 11.23 8.42
C ARG A 431 -3.85 10.32 9.27
N GLU A 432 -5.10 10.71 9.45
CA GLU A 432 -6.14 9.83 9.98
C GLU A 432 -6.50 8.76 8.93
N THR A 433 -6.77 7.55 9.42
CA THR A 433 -7.20 6.37 8.68
C THR A 433 -8.21 5.56 9.49
N ARG A 434 -8.61 4.36 9.02
CA ARG A 434 -9.48 3.43 9.75
C ARG A 434 -8.80 2.17 10.20
N SER A 435 -7.68 1.80 9.56
CA SER A 435 -6.85 0.71 10.04
C SER A 435 -5.41 0.85 9.53
N VAL A 436 -4.48 0.38 10.37
CA VAL A 436 -3.05 0.21 10.09
C VAL A 436 -2.68 -1.26 10.26
N MET A 437 -1.51 -1.67 9.75
CA MET A 437 -1.08 -3.06 9.90
C MET A 437 -0.61 -3.35 11.33
N GLY A 438 -1.04 -4.48 11.87
CA GLY A 438 -0.77 -4.90 13.25
C GLY A 438 0.68 -5.22 13.61
N CYS A 439 1.62 -5.21 12.65
CA CYS A 439 3.01 -5.63 12.86
C CYS A 439 3.85 -4.63 13.66
N LEU A 440 3.43 -3.36 13.71
CA LEU A 440 3.99 -2.33 14.57
C LEU A 440 2.87 -1.35 14.96
N HIS A 441 2.15 -1.70 16.02
CA HIS A 441 0.84 -1.12 16.36
C HIS A 441 0.86 -0.56 17.80
N LEU A 442 0.84 0.77 17.95
CA LEU A 442 0.71 1.44 19.25
C LEU A 442 -0.75 1.71 19.57
N LEU A 443 -1.20 1.28 20.75
CA LEU A 443 -2.53 1.50 21.29
C LEU A 443 -2.46 2.35 22.56
N ARG A 444 -3.34 3.34 22.66
CA ARG A 444 -3.60 4.08 23.90
C ARG A 444 -4.37 3.17 24.86
N THR A 445 -3.85 2.94 26.06
CA THR A 445 -4.46 2.03 27.05
C THR A 445 -5.88 2.47 27.43
N GLU A 446 -6.15 3.78 27.48
CA GLU A 446 -7.51 4.29 27.73
C GLU A 446 -8.52 3.86 26.67
N ALA A 447 -8.14 3.89 25.40
CA ALA A 447 -8.98 3.41 24.31
C ALA A 447 -9.12 1.88 24.35
N LEU A 448 -8.02 1.17 24.68
CA LEU A 448 -8.05 -0.27 24.89
C LEU A 448 -9.03 -0.67 26.01
N ARG A 449 -9.22 0.13 27.07
CA ARG A 449 -10.25 -0.15 28.09
C ARG A 449 -11.68 -0.19 27.53
N LYS A 450 -11.96 0.51 26.43
CA LYS A 450 -13.27 0.49 25.77
C LYS A 450 -13.47 -0.79 24.97
N ILE A 451 -12.43 -1.21 24.24
CA ILE A 451 -12.41 -2.41 23.41
C ILE A 451 -11.16 -3.23 23.80
N PRO A 452 -11.20 -4.03 24.89
CA PRO A 452 -9.98 -4.61 25.47
C PRO A 452 -9.42 -5.82 24.74
N ASN A 453 -10.26 -6.51 23.96
CA ASN A 453 -9.93 -7.79 23.36
C ASN A 453 -9.92 -7.71 21.84
N PHE A 454 -8.93 -8.34 21.24
CA PHE A 454 -8.90 -8.77 19.84
C PHE A 454 -9.80 -10.00 19.67
N ASP A 455 -10.61 -10.02 18.63
CA ASP A 455 -11.67 -11.03 18.51
C ASP A 455 -11.13 -12.40 18.06
N ILE A 456 -11.22 -13.40 18.94
CA ILE A 456 -10.69 -14.74 18.67
C ILE A 456 -11.40 -15.48 17.53
N ARG A 457 -12.54 -14.96 17.03
CA ARG A 457 -13.18 -15.50 15.81
C ARG A 457 -12.23 -15.46 14.61
N PHE A 458 -11.26 -14.55 14.59
CA PHE A 458 -10.28 -14.40 13.53
C PHE A 458 -9.04 -15.30 13.68
N SER A 459 -9.03 -16.20 14.67
CA SER A 459 -7.96 -17.20 14.82
C SER A 459 -7.83 -18.14 13.61
N PRO A 460 -6.61 -18.58 13.26
CA PRO A 460 -5.37 -18.37 14.02
C PRO A 460 -4.69 -17.01 13.79
N SER A 461 -5.07 -16.23 12.78
CA SER A 461 -4.49 -14.91 12.48
C SER A 461 -5.28 -14.19 11.39
N GLN A 462 -4.98 -12.88 11.23
CA GLN A 462 -5.46 -11.94 10.22
C GLN A 462 -6.86 -11.39 10.53
N MET A 463 -7.07 -10.10 10.24
CA MET A 463 -8.32 -9.36 10.45
C MET A 463 -8.60 -8.93 11.89
N ASP A 464 -7.91 -9.49 12.88
CA ASP A 464 -8.09 -9.14 14.28
C ASP A 464 -7.65 -7.72 14.61
N ASP A 465 -6.54 -7.26 14.04
CA ASP A 465 -6.07 -5.87 14.13
C ASP A 465 -7.03 -4.90 13.44
N ILE A 466 -7.43 -5.20 12.21
CA ILE A 466 -8.35 -4.36 11.44
C ILE A 466 -9.71 -4.25 12.13
N ASP A 467 -10.24 -5.36 12.60
CA ASP A 467 -11.51 -5.39 13.32
C ASP A 467 -11.46 -4.56 14.61
N HIS A 468 -10.36 -4.65 15.36
CA HIS A 468 -10.15 -3.86 16.58
C HIS A 468 -10.11 -2.36 16.27
N ASP A 469 -9.34 -1.97 15.26
CA ASP A 469 -9.26 -0.58 14.78
C ASP A 469 -10.64 -0.03 14.36
N LEU A 470 -11.43 -0.83 13.63
CA LEU A 470 -12.78 -0.45 13.22
C LEU A 470 -13.72 -0.32 14.41
N CYS A 471 -13.65 -1.23 15.38
CA CYS A 471 -14.44 -1.12 16.61
C CYS A 471 -14.10 0.17 17.37
N LEU A 472 -12.83 0.54 17.47
CA LEU A 472 -12.41 1.80 18.08
C LEU A 472 -12.94 3.02 17.30
N CYS A 473 -12.87 3.00 15.97
CA CYS A 473 -13.43 4.04 15.12
C CYS A 473 -14.95 4.22 15.34
N LEU A 474 -15.67 3.09 15.47
CA LEU A 474 -17.10 3.05 15.76
C LEU A 474 -17.46 3.59 17.15
N GLU A 475 -16.51 3.63 18.09
CA GLU A 475 -16.63 4.28 19.39
C GLU A 475 -16.12 5.75 19.39
N GLY A 476 -15.78 6.28 18.21
CA GLY A 476 -15.39 7.68 18.02
C GLY A 476 -13.91 7.98 18.28
N TYR A 477 -13.06 6.95 18.39
CA TYR A 477 -11.60 7.09 18.42
C TYR A 477 -11.01 7.21 17.01
N LYS A 478 -9.77 7.67 16.95
CA LYS A 478 -9.00 7.85 15.72
C LYS A 478 -7.88 6.82 15.59
N VAL A 479 -7.66 6.39 14.36
CA VAL A 479 -6.52 5.57 13.95
C VAL A 479 -5.64 6.44 13.05
N MET A 480 -4.35 6.49 13.34
CA MET A 480 -3.41 7.36 12.62
C MET A 480 -2.35 6.54 11.90
N TYR A 481 -2.14 6.89 10.64
CA TYR A 481 -0.98 6.46 9.86
C TYR A 481 0.15 7.50 10.03
N CYS A 482 1.33 7.02 10.38
CA CYS A 482 2.56 7.80 10.43
C CYS A 482 3.54 7.31 9.35
N GLY A 483 3.49 7.93 8.17
CA GLY A 483 4.37 7.60 7.05
C GLY A 483 5.83 7.98 7.24
N LEU A 484 6.16 8.71 8.30
CA LEU A 484 7.52 9.09 8.69
C LEU A 484 8.27 7.97 9.45
N VAL A 485 7.56 6.88 9.75
CA VAL A 485 8.13 5.64 10.27
C VAL A 485 8.03 4.59 9.18
N THR A 486 9.15 3.97 8.82
CA THR A 486 9.21 2.85 7.87
C THR A 486 9.62 1.57 8.59
N CYS A 487 8.71 0.61 8.70
CA CYS A 487 8.95 -0.72 9.27
C CYS A 487 9.23 -1.72 8.14
N ILE A 488 10.34 -2.45 8.21
CA ILE A 488 10.60 -3.57 7.30
C ILE A 488 9.95 -4.81 7.89
N HIS A 489 9.12 -5.51 7.12
CA HIS A 489 8.45 -6.71 7.57
C HIS A 489 8.77 -7.89 6.64
N HIS A 490 9.32 -8.97 7.22
CA HIS A 490 9.93 -10.07 6.46
C HIS A 490 8.92 -11.05 5.86
N GLN A 491 7.68 -11.09 6.36
CA GLN A 491 6.64 -11.99 5.85
C GLN A 491 5.55 -11.25 5.08
N SER A 492 5.04 -11.89 4.03
CA SER A 492 3.88 -11.38 3.29
C SER A 492 2.57 -11.70 4.02
N SER A 493 1.66 -10.73 4.13
CA SER A 493 0.27 -10.93 4.57
C SER A 493 -0.71 -10.67 3.40
N GLY A 494 -1.94 -11.17 3.50
CA GLY A 494 -3.04 -10.82 2.58
C GLY A 494 -2.86 -11.22 1.10
N LEU A 495 -3.23 -10.32 0.18
CA LEU A 495 -3.19 -10.54 -1.28
C LEU A 495 -1.78 -10.83 -1.82
N ALA A 496 -0.72 -10.30 -1.19
CA ALA A 496 0.65 -10.64 -1.57
C ALA A 496 1.00 -12.09 -1.20
N ALA A 497 0.49 -12.59 -0.08
CA ALA A 497 0.56 -14.01 0.25
C ALA A 497 -0.28 -14.88 -0.71
N ARG A 498 -1.24 -14.31 -1.48
CA ARG A 498 -1.98 -15.06 -2.51
C ARG A 498 -1.11 -15.49 -3.69
N ALA A 499 -0.08 -14.71 -4.03
CA ALA A 499 0.89 -15.10 -5.06
C ALA A 499 1.82 -16.23 -4.59
N GLU A 500 1.99 -16.37 -3.27
CA GLU A 500 2.85 -17.37 -2.62
C GLU A 500 2.08 -18.52 -1.95
N VAL A 501 0.75 -18.66 -2.12
CA VAL A 501 -0.04 -19.62 -1.33
C VAL A 501 0.46 -21.04 -1.51
N ARG A 502 0.97 -21.60 -0.41
CA ARG A 502 1.40 -22.98 -0.30
C ARG A 502 0.34 -23.92 0.31
N SER A 503 -0.75 -23.40 0.92
CA SER A 503 -1.75 -24.27 1.58
C SER A 503 -3.23 -23.87 1.38
N PRO A 504 -4.12 -24.83 1.07
CA PRO A 504 -5.58 -24.62 1.07
C PRO A 504 -6.15 -24.11 2.40
N ALA A 505 -5.53 -24.48 3.53
CA ALA A 505 -5.97 -24.04 4.86
C ALA A 505 -5.87 -22.52 5.04
N MET A 506 -4.81 -21.89 4.52
CA MET A 506 -4.66 -20.43 4.56
C MET A 506 -5.73 -19.73 3.73
N ILE A 507 -6.05 -20.24 2.53
CA ILE A 507 -7.14 -19.70 1.70
C ILE A 507 -8.48 -19.82 2.46
N GLY A 508 -8.73 -20.99 3.06
CA GLY A 508 -9.93 -21.22 3.88
C GLY A 508 -10.05 -20.22 5.03
N ASN A 509 -8.94 -19.95 5.75
CA ASN A 509 -8.92 -18.94 6.82
C ASN A 509 -9.24 -17.54 6.29
N CYS A 510 -8.59 -17.10 5.21
CA CYS A 510 -8.82 -15.78 4.61
C CYS A 510 -10.29 -15.61 4.19
N LEU A 511 -10.85 -16.59 3.47
CA LEU A 511 -12.25 -16.56 3.04
C LEU A 511 -13.20 -16.60 4.24
N GLY A 512 -12.90 -17.42 5.25
CA GLY A 512 -13.67 -17.47 6.49
C GLY A 512 -13.64 -16.13 7.23
N ASN A 513 -12.50 -15.45 7.28
CA ASN A 513 -12.36 -14.15 7.94
C ASN A 513 -13.18 -13.06 7.23
N ASP A 514 -13.22 -13.05 5.90
CA ASP A 514 -14.11 -12.15 5.12
C ASP A 514 -15.58 -12.35 5.51
N VAL A 515 -16.04 -13.60 5.64
CA VAL A 515 -17.41 -13.93 6.07
C VAL A 515 -17.64 -13.49 7.52
N LYS A 516 -16.70 -13.81 8.42
CA LYS A 516 -16.80 -13.52 9.86
C LYS A 516 -16.86 -12.02 10.13
N ILE A 517 -16.02 -11.21 9.46
CA ILE A 517 -16.01 -9.76 9.69
C ILE A 517 -17.31 -9.11 9.20
N PHE A 518 -17.86 -9.57 8.08
CA PHE A 518 -19.14 -9.08 7.57
C PHE A 518 -20.27 -9.34 8.58
N TYR A 519 -20.46 -10.59 9.02
CA TYR A 519 -21.53 -10.92 9.95
C TYR A 519 -21.32 -10.33 11.35
N LYS A 520 -20.06 -10.10 11.76
CA LYS A 520 -19.77 -9.38 13.01
C LYS A 520 -20.35 -7.97 12.98
N HIS A 521 -20.19 -7.26 11.87
CA HIS A 521 -20.55 -5.86 11.76
C HIS A 521 -21.87 -5.59 11.04
N LEU A 522 -22.59 -6.62 10.62
CA LEU A 522 -23.84 -6.48 9.85
C LEU A 522 -24.86 -5.55 10.54
N ALA A 523 -25.03 -5.67 11.86
CA ALA A 523 -25.91 -4.81 12.64
C ALA A 523 -25.47 -3.33 12.67
N ARG A 524 -24.20 -3.03 12.37
CA ARG A 524 -23.60 -1.69 12.35
C ARG A 524 -23.15 -1.28 10.93
N ILE A 525 -23.64 -1.95 9.89
CA ILE A 525 -23.13 -1.76 8.51
C ILE A 525 -23.32 -0.31 8.01
N SER A 526 -24.39 0.37 8.45
CA SER A 526 -24.67 1.76 8.13
C SER A 526 -23.70 2.74 8.81
N GLU A 527 -23.17 2.38 10.00
CA GLU A 527 -22.12 3.14 10.68
C GLU A 527 -20.77 2.90 10.00
N LEU A 528 -20.45 1.64 9.65
CA LEU A 528 -19.24 1.30 8.91
C LEU A 528 -19.15 2.02 7.56
N ARG A 529 -20.28 2.20 6.86
CA ARG A 529 -20.30 2.96 5.59
C ARG A 529 -19.75 4.39 5.75
N LYS A 530 -19.91 5.01 6.93
CA LYS A 530 -19.39 6.36 7.21
C LYS A 530 -17.88 6.37 7.52
N LEU A 531 -17.27 5.20 7.65
CA LEU A 531 -15.82 5.05 7.82
C LEU A 531 -15.11 4.92 6.46
N ASP A 532 -15.63 5.58 5.44
CA ASP A 532 -14.94 5.76 4.17
C ASP A 532 -13.72 6.69 4.33
N ASN A 533 -12.99 6.89 3.24
CA ASN A 533 -11.87 7.83 3.20
C ASN A 533 -12.30 9.27 2.92
N LEU A 534 -13.41 9.46 2.20
CA LEU A 534 -13.93 10.78 1.83
C LEU A 534 -14.25 11.63 3.07
N SER A 535 -14.75 10.99 4.14
CA SER A 535 -15.00 11.60 5.45
C SER A 535 -13.74 12.12 6.16
N LEU A 536 -12.55 11.70 5.74
CA LEU A 536 -11.26 12.06 6.33
C LEU A 536 -10.45 13.05 5.51
N ILE A 537 -10.95 13.46 4.34
CA ILE A 537 -10.29 14.48 3.53
C ILE A 537 -10.44 15.85 4.22
N PRO A 538 -9.34 16.55 4.54
CA PRO A 538 -9.41 17.88 5.13
C PRO A 538 -10.21 18.84 4.24
N LYS A 539 -11.13 19.61 4.83
CA LYS A 539 -11.94 20.61 4.08
C LYS A 539 -11.11 21.60 3.28
N ARG A 540 -9.87 21.89 3.70
CA ARG A 540 -8.92 22.75 2.99
C ARG A 540 -8.41 22.16 1.66
N PHE A 541 -8.68 20.89 1.38
CA PHE A 541 -8.33 20.23 0.12
C PHE A 541 -9.44 20.35 -0.93
N ALA A 542 -10.65 20.75 -0.52
CA ALA A 542 -11.82 20.94 -1.39
C ALA A 542 -11.75 22.24 -2.20
#